data_AF-A0A519TYF2-F1
#
_entry.id   AF-A0A519TYF2-F1
#
_cell.length_a   1.000
_cell.length_b   1.000
_cell.length_c   1.000
_cell.angle_alpha   90.00
_cell.angle_beta   90.00
_cell.angle_gamma   90.00
#
_symmetry.space_group_name_H-M   'P 1'
#
loop_
_entity.id
_entity.type
_entity.pdbx_description
1 polymer ?
#
loop_
_entity_poly.entity_id
_entity_poly.type
_entity_poly.pdbx_seq_one_letter_code
_entity_poly.pdbx_strand_id
1 'polypeptide(L)'
;MNNLNMKNAISIRPFIGAKNFDRSRDFYQALGFSETILSLSLSLFKWGELGFYLQNAYVKEWVDNTMVFFQVENVETIWSGYFINCVLQTLFLML
;
A
#
# COMPACT_ATOMS: atom_id res chain seq x y z
N MET A 1 6.54 38.67 -8.03
CA MET A 1 6.05 37.38 -7.50
C MET A 1 7.12 36.35 -7.78
N ASN A 2 7.66 35.70 -6.76
CA ASN A 2 8.84 34.84 -6.87
C ASN A 2 8.57 33.63 -7.79
N ASN A 3 9.44 33.45 -8.79
CA ASN A 3 9.52 32.25 -9.62
C ASN A 3 9.88 31.05 -8.73
N LEU A 4 8.88 30.36 -8.20
CA LEU A 4 9.08 29.06 -7.57
C LEU A 4 9.41 28.07 -8.69
N ASN A 5 10.67 27.62 -8.73
CA ASN A 5 11.11 26.49 -9.57
C ASN A 5 10.27 25.25 -9.23
N MET A 6 9.25 24.99 -10.04
CA MET A 6 8.15 24.08 -9.75
C MET A 6 8.48 22.60 -10.05
N LYS A 7 9.64 22.07 -9.62
CA LYS A 7 10.11 20.73 -10.08
C LYS A 7 10.90 19.86 -9.07
N ASN A 8 10.60 19.89 -7.78
CA ASN A 8 11.26 18.99 -6.80
C ASN A 8 10.27 18.11 -6.00
N ALA A 9 9.20 17.61 -6.63
CA ALA A 9 8.35 16.61 -5.97
C ALA A 9 9.11 15.27 -5.85
N ILE A 10 9.19 14.72 -4.64
CA ILE A 10 9.98 13.50 -4.35
C ILE A 10 9.11 12.25 -4.31
N SER A 11 7.94 12.30 -3.65
CA SER A 11 7.01 11.15 -3.62
C SER A 11 5.60 11.58 -3.21
N ILE A 12 4.62 10.77 -3.59
CA ILE A 12 3.26 10.78 -3.05
C ILE A 12 2.99 9.39 -2.47
N ARG A 13 2.48 9.32 -1.24
CA ARG A 13 2.20 8.05 -0.55
C ARG A 13 0.81 8.12 0.07
N PRO A 14 -0.13 7.26 -0.36
CA PRO A 14 -1.45 7.24 0.24
C PRO A 14 -1.36 6.67 1.66
N PHE A 15 -2.34 7.04 2.48
CA PHE A 15 -2.63 6.38 3.74
C PHE A 15 -3.80 5.42 3.50
N ILE A 16 -3.60 4.16 3.86
CA ILE A 16 -4.56 3.07 3.69
C ILE A 16 -4.99 2.63 5.09
N GLY A 17 -6.29 2.69 5.36
CA GLY A 17 -6.85 2.14 6.59
C GLY A 17 -6.94 0.62 6.54
N ALA A 18 -6.81 -0.02 7.71
CA ALA A 18 -6.93 -1.46 7.86
C ALA A 18 -8.09 -1.78 8.81
N LYS A 19 -8.93 -2.77 8.46
CA LYS A 19 -9.97 -3.27 9.35
C LYS A 19 -9.35 -4.20 10.40
N ASN A 20 -8.35 -4.98 10.01
CA ASN A 20 -7.47 -5.73 10.86
C ASN A 20 -6.02 -5.37 10.52
N PHE A 21 -5.41 -4.55 11.39
CA PHE A 21 -4.07 -4.00 11.16
C PHE A 21 -3.02 -5.11 11.05
N ASP A 22 -2.95 -6.03 12.01
CA ASP A 22 -1.93 -7.09 12.01
C ASP A 22 -2.08 -8.04 10.82
N ARG A 23 -3.31 -8.45 10.49
CA ARG A 23 -3.55 -9.28 9.30
C ARG A 23 -3.16 -8.57 8.01
N SER A 24 -3.44 -7.26 7.92
CA SER A 24 -3.03 -6.45 6.76
C SER A 24 -1.51 -6.35 6.67
N ARG A 25 -0.80 -6.22 7.81
CA ARG A 25 0.66 -6.20 7.84
C ARG A 25 1.25 -7.51 7.32
N ASP A 26 0.76 -8.64 7.83
CA ASP A 26 1.20 -9.97 7.39
C ASP A 26 0.99 -10.16 5.89
N PHE A 27 -0.16 -9.72 5.36
CA PHE A 27 -0.46 -9.79 3.93
C PHE A 27 0.54 -9.00 3.09
N TYR A 28 0.82 -7.73 3.43
CA TYR A 28 1.73 -6.90 2.64
C TYR A 28 3.18 -7.37 2.74
N GLN A 29 3.61 -7.89 3.90
CA GLN A 29 4.91 -8.52 4.06
C GLN A 29 5.03 -9.78 3.18
N ALA A 30 4.01 -10.65 3.20
CA ALA A 30 3.97 -11.86 2.36
C ALA A 30 3.96 -11.55 0.86
N LEU A 31 3.33 -10.43 0.47
CA LEU A 31 3.35 -9.93 -0.92
C LEU A 31 4.74 -9.43 -1.36
N GLY A 32 5.66 -9.17 -0.43
CA GLY A 32 7.03 -8.76 -0.70
C GLY A 32 7.37 -7.31 -0.31
N PHE A 33 6.44 -6.58 0.32
CA PHE A 33 6.76 -5.24 0.84
C PHE A 33 7.59 -5.34 2.12
N SER A 34 8.58 -4.46 2.25
CA SER A 34 9.29 -4.26 3.51
C SER A 34 8.48 -3.34 4.43
N GLU A 35 8.30 -3.75 5.68
CA GLU A 35 7.64 -2.92 6.69
C GLU A 35 8.65 -2.11 7.51
N THR A 36 8.33 -0.84 7.77
CA THR A 36 8.93 -0.02 8.82
C THR A 36 7.84 0.41 9.79
N ILE A 37 7.91 -0.09 11.03
CA ILE A 37 6.97 0.27 12.09
C ILE A 37 7.27 1.70 12.56
N LEU A 38 6.29 2.59 12.47
CA LEU A 38 6.42 3.99 12.90
C LEU A 38 5.77 4.22 14.26
N SER A 39 4.72 3.46 14.58
CA SER A 39 4.07 3.42 15.88
C SER A 39 3.25 2.13 16.03
N LEU A 40 2.57 1.95 17.17
CA LEU A 40 1.63 0.84 17.38
C LEU A 40 0.43 0.83 16.41
N SER A 41 0.16 1.95 15.74
CA SER A 41 -1.01 2.12 14.85
C SER A 41 -0.65 2.57 13.43
N LEU A 42 0.63 2.61 13.09
CA LEU A 42 1.10 3.12 11.81
C LEU A 42 2.37 2.39 11.36
N SER A 43 2.31 1.85 10.15
CA SER A 43 3.47 1.27 9.47
C SER A 43 3.63 1.85 8.08
N LEU A 44 4.88 2.00 7.64
CA LEU A 44 5.22 2.30 6.27
C LEU A 44 5.59 1.00 5.55
N PHE A 45 4.90 0.71 4.45
CA PHE A 45 5.24 -0.39 3.55
C PHE A 45 5.95 0.17 2.32
N LYS A 46 7.08 -0.45 1.93
CA LYS A 46 7.85 -0.07 0.75
C LYS A 46 8.17 -1.25 -0.16
N TRP A 47 8.20 -0.98 -1.45
CA TRP A 47 8.81 -1.81 -2.48
C TRP A 47 9.71 -0.91 -3.33
N GLY A 48 11.02 -0.92 -3.04
CA GLY A 48 11.94 0.07 -3.59
C GLY A 48 11.54 1.50 -3.18
N GLU A 49 11.25 2.35 -4.17
CA GLU A 49 10.80 3.73 -3.95
C GLU A 49 9.27 3.88 -3.81
N LEU A 50 8.52 2.85 -4.19
CA LEU A 50 7.06 2.81 -4.04
C LEU A 50 6.71 2.51 -2.58
N GLY A 51 5.65 3.13 -2.08
CA GLY A 51 5.19 2.84 -0.73
C GLY A 51 3.89 3.54 -0.35
N PHE A 52 3.31 3.05 0.74
CA PHE A 52 2.10 3.59 1.34
C PHE A 52 2.18 3.43 2.86
N TYR A 53 1.40 4.23 3.56
CA TYR A 53 1.23 4.09 5.00
C TYR A 53 0.02 3.22 5.29
N LEU A 54 0.20 2.18 6.11
CA LEU A 54 -0.89 1.39 6.67
C LEU A 54 -1.25 1.93 8.05
N GLN A 55 -2.52 2.21 8.29
CA GLN A 55 -3.02 2.73 9.56
C GLN A 55 -3.99 1.75 10.23
N ASN A 56 -3.87 1.60 11.54
CA ASN A 56 -4.87 0.95 12.38
C ASN A 56 -6.07 1.89 12.61
N ALA A 57 -6.70 2.28 11.52
CA ALA A 57 -7.86 3.17 11.48
C ALA A 57 -8.78 2.71 10.35
N TYR A 58 -9.98 2.26 10.72
CA TYR A 58 -10.98 1.78 9.77
C TYR A 58 -12.17 2.74 9.71
N VAL A 59 -12.24 3.50 8.63
CA VAL A 59 -13.42 4.29 8.25
C VAL A 59 -14.00 3.65 7.01
N LYS A 60 -15.10 2.92 7.18
CA LYS A 60 -15.70 2.07 6.15
C LYS A 60 -15.86 2.83 4.83
N GLU A 61 -16.45 4.02 4.87
CA GLU A 61 -16.72 4.84 3.68
C GLU A 61 -15.47 5.26 2.94
N TRP A 62 -14.34 5.47 3.63
CA TRP A 62 -13.10 5.83 2.96
C TRP A 62 -12.45 4.61 2.36
N VAL A 63 -12.33 3.56 3.16
CA VAL A 63 -11.49 2.44 2.82
C VAL A 63 -12.21 1.54 1.79
N ASP A 64 -13.56 1.46 1.79
CA ASP A 64 -14.36 0.79 0.74
C ASP A 64 -14.22 1.48 -0.62
N ASN A 65 -13.98 2.80 -0.62
CA ASN A 65 -13.93 3.61 -1.83
C ASN A 65 -12.51 4.01 -2.24
N THR A 66 -11.49 3.56 -1.49
CA THR A 66 -10.10 3.85 -1.80
C THR A 66 -9.55 2.80 -2.75
N MET A 67 -9.10 3.25 -3.93
CA MET A 67 -8.41 2.40 -4.90
C MET A 67 -6.95 2.82 -5.00
N VAL A 68 -6.04 1.86 -4.80
CA VAL A 68 -4.59 2.04 -5.03
C VAL A 68 -4.18 1.11 -6.17
N PHE A 69 -3.52 1.69 -7.17
CA PHE A 69 -3.00 0.95 -8.32
C PHE A 69 -1.51 0.67 -8.11
N PHE A 70 -1.15 -0.62 -8.13
CA PHE A 70 0.23 -1.08 -8.04
C PHE A 70 0.54 -1.94 -9.27
N GLN A 71 1.50 -1.50 -10.07
CA GLN A 71 1.91 -2.18 -11.29
C GLN A 71 3.29 -2.81 -11.10
N VAL A 72 3.42 -4.05 -11.55
CA VAL A 72 4.68 -4.80 -11.58
C VAL A 72 4.97 -5.27 -12.99
N GLU A 73 6.24 -5.49 -13.32
CA GLU A 73 6.68 -5.92 -14.66
C GLU A 73 6.11 -7.29 -15.03
N ASN A 74 6.21 -8.25 -14.12
CA ASN A 74 5.66 -9.59 -14.30
C ASN A 74 4.95 -10.04 -13.01
N VAL A 75 3.63 -9.93 -13.10
CA VAL A 75 2.63 -10.55 -12.24
C VAL A 75 3.01 -11.98 -11.85
N GLU A 76 3.16 -12.89 -12.81
CA GLU A 76 3.33 -14.31 -12.56
C GLU A 76 4.58 -14.58 -11.72
N THR A 77 5.67 -13.83 -11.93
CA THR A 77 6.88 -13.95 -11.10
C THR A 77 6.64 -13.63 -9.63
N ILE A 78 5.78 -12.64 -9.34
CA ILE A 78 5.41 -12.29 -7.95
C ILE A 78 4.40 -13.32 -7.38
N TRP A 79 3.53 -13.87 -8.21
CA TRP A 79 2.42 -14.75 -7.78
C TRP A 79 2.74 -16.25 -7.80
N SER A 80 3.77 -16.72 -8.51
CA SER A 80 4.09 -18.16 -8.66
C SER A 80 4.38 -18.88 -7.33
N GLY A 81 4.60 -18.15 -6.23
CA GLY A 81 4.75 -18.70 -4.88
C GLY A 81 3.45 -18.84 -4.07
N TYR A 82 2.35 -18.20 -4.48
CA TYR A 82 1.11 -18.08 -3.69
C TYR A 82 -0.14 -18.16 -4.60
N PHE A 83 -0.91 -19.24 -4.47
CA PHE A 83 -2.15 -19.53 -5.23
C PHE A 83 -3.26 -18.48 -4.98
N ILE A 84 -3.19 -17.32 -5.64
CA ILE A 84 -4.28 -16.32 -5.65
C ILE A 84 -4.33 -15.69 -7.05
N ASN A 85 -5.36 -16.04 -7.83
CA ASN A 85 -5.71 -15.37 -9.07
C ASN A 85 -6.29 -13.99 -8.73
N CYS A 86 -5.51 -12.92 -8.77
CA CYS A 86 -6.07 -11.57 -8.74
C CYS A 86 -5.14 -10.51 -9.33
N VAL A 87 -5.16 -10.39 -10.65
CA VAL A 87 -4.75 -9.16 -11.33
C VAL A 87 -6.04 -8.51 -11.81
N LEU A 88 -6.21 -7.24 -11.45
CA LEU A 88 -7.35 -6.37 -11.80
C LEU A 88 -8.62 -6.61 -10.98
N GLN A 89 -8.61 -6.12 -9.74
CA GLN A 89 -9.52 -5.04 -9.28
C GLN A 89 -9.12 -4.72 -7.83
N THR A 90 -8.69 -3.48 -7.56
CA THR A 90 -8.64 -2.86 -6.22
C THR A 90 -7.97 -3.70 -5.13
N LEU A 91 -6.69 -3.42 -4.80
CA LEU A 91 -5.95 -4.02 -3.68
C LEU A 91 -6.92 -4.41 -2.53
N PHE A 92 -7.22 -5.71 -2.47
CA PHE A 92 -8.41 -6.32 -1.85
C PHE A 92 -9.00 -5.52 -0.69
N LEU A 93 -10.27 -5.10 -0.81
CA LEU A 93 -11.12 -4.52 0.23
C LEU A 93 -10.71 -4.96 1.65
N MET A 94 -9.90 -4.14 2.32
CA MET A 94 -9.92 -3.93 3.77
C MET A 94 -10.08 -5.19 4.62
N LEU A 95 -9.06 -6.05 4.64
CA LEU A 95 -9.01 -7.03 5.74
C LEU A 95 -8.80 -6.34 7.09
#